data_AF-A0A424YRC8-F1
#
_entry.id   AF-A0A424YRC8-F1
#
_cell.length_a   1.000
_cell.length_b   1.000
_cell.length_c   1.000
_cell.angle_alpha   90.00
_cell.angle_beta   90.00
_cell.angle_gamma   90.00
#
_symmetry.space_group_name_H-M   'P 1'
#
loop_
_entity.id
_entity.type
_entity.pdbx_description
1 polymer ?
#
loop_
_entity_poly.entity_id
_entity_poly.type
_entity_poly.pdbx_seq_one_letter_code
_entity_poly.pdbx_strand_id
1 'polypeptide(L)'
;MTDPDIERKLIEIMRIISESEKPVGARNIADELNTRGYNIGERAVRYHLRILDERGFTEKHGYAGRTITKHGTEELKEALITDRLGYVINRIDELIYLTDYDLYTKKGKVIVNLSYINEN
;
A
#
# COMPACT_ATOMS: atom_id res chain seq x y z
N MET A 1 13.64 3.79 13.69
CA MET A 1 12.96 3.96 12.39
C MET A 1 13.20 2.69 11.60
N THR A 2 12.15 1.93 11.30
CA THR A 2 12.22 0.82 10.33
C THR A 2 12.54 1.38 8.95
N ASP A 3 13.37 0.66 8.20
CA ASP A 3 13.72 1.00 6.82
C ASP A 3 12.44 1.05 5.96
N PRO A 4 12.15 2.16 5.25
CA PRO A 4 10.96 2.28 4.39
C PRO A 4 10.84 1.16 3.35
N ASP A 5 11.95 0.59 2.90
CA ASP A 5 11.95 -0.54 1.97
C ASP A 5 11.43 -1.84 2.64
N ILE A 6 11.75 -2.04 3.92
CA ILE A 6 11.23 -3.17 4.71
C ILE A 6 9.72 -3.01 4.91
N GLU A 7 9.24 -1.79 5.18
CA GLU A 7 7.82 -1.52 5.42
C GLU A 7 6.97 -1.79 4.17
N ARG A 8 7.42 -1.33 3.00
CA ARG A 8 6.76 -1.65 1.72
C ARG A 8 6.70 -3.16 1.46
N LYS A 9 7.78 -3.88 1.73
CA LYS A 9 7.81 -5.35 1.60
C LYS A 9 6.83 -6.03 2.57
N LEU A 10 6.71 -5.54 3.81
CA LEU A 10 5.75 -6.07 4.77
C LEU A 10 4.30 -5.87 4.30
N ILE A 11 3.96 -4.67 3.82
CA ILE A 11 2.64 -4.34 3.27
C ILE A 11 2.32 -5.25 2.07
N GLU A 12 3.26 -5.40 1.14
CA GLU A 12 3.03 -6.23 -0.05
C GLU A 12 2.89 -7.72 0.31
N ILE A 13 3.66 -8.22 1.28
CA ILE A 13 3.48 -9.59 1.79
C ILE A 13 2.09 -9.78 2.38
N MET A 14 1.61 -8.84 3.21
CA MET A 14 0.25 -8.91 3.76
C MET A 14 -0.79 -8.90 2.65
N ARG A 15 -0.59 -8.09 1.60
CA ARG A 15 -1.47 -8.04 0.44
C ARG A 15 -1.57 -9.38 -0.28
N ILE A 16 -0.43 -10.02 -0.59
CA ILE A 16 -0.38 -11.35 -1.23
C ILE A 16 -1.12 -12.39 -0.38
N ILE A 17 -0.95 -12.37 0.94
CA ILE A 17 -1.64 -13.30 1.84
C ILE A 17 -3.14 -13.02 1.87
N SER A 18 -3.55 -11.75 1.88
CA SER A 18 -4.96 -11.35 1.92
C SER A 18 -5.75 -11.69 0.66
N GLU A 19 -5.06 -11.76 -0.49
CA GLU A 19 -5.63 -12.11 -1.79
C GLU A 19 -5.82 -13.65 -1.95
N SER A 20 -5.30 -14.46 -1.02
CA SER A 20 -5.39 -15.92 -1.08
C SER A 20 -6.46 -16.49 -0.16
N GLU A 21 -7.27 -17.42 -0.69
CA GLU A 21 -8.25 -18.19 0.09
C GLU A 21 -7.62 -19.28 0.96
N LYS A 22 -6.33 -19.60 0.76
CA LYS A 22 -5.62 -20.68 1.46
C LYS A 22 -4.36 -20.13 2.13
N PRO A 23 -3.85 -20.80 3.18
CA PRO A 23 -2.57 -20.44 3.76
C PRO A 23 -1.45 -20.41 2.71
N VAL A 24 -0.61 -19.37 2.73
CA VAL A 24 0.44 -19.16 1.72
C VAL A 24 1.83 -19.34 2.32
N GLY A 25 2.65 -20.14 1.64
CA GLY A 25 4.04 -20.41 2.01
C GLY A 25 5.01 -19.30 1.57
N ALA A 26 6.14 -19.21 2.27
CA ALA A 26 7.17 -18.20 2.00
C ALA A 26 7.76 -18.27 0.57
N ARG A 27 7.79 -19.47 -0.03
CA ARG A 27 8.24 -19.66 -1.42
C ARG A 27 7.31 -18.97 -2.40
N ASN A 28 6.01 -19.29 -2.34
CA ASN A 28 5.01 -18.68 -3.22
C ASN A 28 4.95 -17.16 -3.04
N ILE A 29 5.06 -16.68 -1.80
CA ILE A 29 5.13 -15.24 -1.52
C ILE A 29 6.38 -14.63 -2.17
N ALA A 30 7.54 -15.28 -2.09
CA ALA A 30 8.75 -14.78 -2.74
C ALA A 30 8.58 -14.74 -4.26
N ASP A 31 8.05 -15.78 -4.87
CA ASP A 31 7.82 -15.85 -6.32
C ASP A 31 6.89 -14.70 -6.76
N GLU A 32 5.78 -14.49 -6.06
CA GLU A 32 4.83 -13.41 -6.33
C GLU A 32 5.43 -12.01 -6.13
N LEU A 33 6.22 -11.81 -5.07
CA LEU A 33 6.95 -10.56 -4.85
C LEU A 33 7.91 -10.24 -6.00
N ASN A 34 8.64 -11.25 -6.50
CA ASN A 34 9.52 -11.07 -7.65
C ASN A 34 8.74 -10.71 -8.93
N THR A 35 7.56 -11.33 -9.15
CA THR A 35 6.65 -10.94 -10.24
C THR A 35 6.17 -9.49 -10.10
N ARG A 36 5.99 -9.00 -8.88
CA ARG A 36 5.63 -7.60 -8.57
C ARG A 36 6.84 -6.64 -8.56
N GLY A 37 8.03 -7.11 -8.94
CA GLY A 37 9.24 -6.28 -9.07
C GLY A 37 10.10 -6.17 -7.81
N TYR A 38 9.78 -6.89 -6.74
CA TYR A 38 10.60 -6.95 -5.52
C TYR A 38 11.66 -8.03 -5.66
N ASN A 39 12.94 -7.66 -5.68
CA ASN A 39 14.04 -8.64 -5.69
C ASN A 39 14.28 -9.21 -4.28
N ILE A 40 13.61 -10.32 -3.95
CA ILE A 40 13.67 -10.92 -2.61
C ILE A 40 13.63 -12.45 -2.65
N GLY A 41 14.47 -13.09 -1.84
CA GLY A 41 14.50 -14.54 -1.70
C GLY A 41 13.60 -15.07 -0.58
N GLU A 42 13.23 -16.35 -0.67
CA GLU A 42 12.39 -17.05 0.32
C GLU A 42 12.87 -16.92 1.77
N ARG A 43 14.18 -16.92 2.01
CA ARG A 43 14.75 -16.74 3.37
C ARG A 43 14.44 -15.36 3.94
N ALA A 44 14.51 -14.31 3.13
CA ALA A 44 14.18 -12.95 3.54
C ALA A 44 12.67 -12.78 3.75
N VAL A 45 11.85 -13.41 2.89
CA VAL A 45 10.39 -13.48 3.12
C VAL A 45 10.05 -14.15 4.45
N ARG A 46 10.72 -15.26 4.81
CA ARG A 46 10.55 -15.89 6.12
C ARG A 46 10.88 -14.97 7.29
N TYR A 47 11.85 -14.07 7.12
CA TYR A 47 12.18 -13.07 8.14
C TYR A 47 11.04 -12.06 8.29
N HIS A 48 10.53 -11.51 7.19
CA HIS A 48 9.37 -10.60 7.22
C HIS A 48 8.12 -11.25 7.80
N LEU A 49 7.85 -12.51 7.46
CA LEU A 49 6.72 -13.25 8.02
C LEU A 49 6.81 -13.40 9.54
N ARG A 50 8.01 -13.57 10.12
CA ARG A 50 8.16 -13.59 11.58
C ARG A 50 7.80 -12.26 12.20
N ILE A 51 8.20 -11.15 11.57
CA ILE A 51 7.83 -9.80 12.04
C ILE A 51 6.31 -9.62 12.00
N LEU A 52 5.65 -10.07 10.93
CA LEU A 52 4.19 -10.01 10.82
C LEU A 52 3.48 -10.90 11.85
N ASP A 53 4.01 -12.10 12.11
CA ASP A 53 3.52 -13.01 13.15
C ASP A 53 3.67 -12.36 14.54
N GLU A 54 4.82 -11.76 14.85
CA GLU A 54 5.12 -11.05 16.10
C GLU A 54 4.21 -9.83 16.33
N ARG A 55 3.79 -9.16 15.25
CA ARG A 55 2.82 -8.06 15.28
C ARG A 55 1.36 -8.52 15.31
N GLY A 56 1.10 -9.83 15.20
CA GLY A 56 -0.25 -10.38 15.16
C GLY A 56 -1.01 -10.09 13.86
N PHE A 57 -0.31 -9.71 12.78
CA PHE A 57 -0.91 -9.43 11.48
C PHE A 57 -1.12 -10.70 10.64
N THR A 58 -0.29 -11.72 10.89
CA THR A 58 -0.41 -13.04 10.25
C THR A 58 -0.47 -14.16 11.28
N GLU A 59 -1.11 -15.26 10.90
CA GLU A 59 -1.19 -16.47 11.70
C GLU A 59 -0.54 -17.64 10.96
N LYS A 60 0.28 -18.42 11.68
CA LYS A 60 1.07 -19.51 11.11
C LYS A 60 0.36 -20.86 11.24
N HIS A 61 0.18 -21.54 10.11
CA HIS A 61 -0.45 -22.87 9.99
C HIS A 61 0.57 -23.97 9.68
N GLY A 62 1.68 -24.00 10.39
CA GLY A 62 2.75 -24.98 10.18
C GLY A 62 3.34 -24.93 8.76
N TYR A 63 3.32 -26.06 8.04
CA TYR A 63 3.80 -26.15 6.66
C TYR A 63 2.82 -25.58 5.63
N ALA A 64 1.53 -25.42 5.99
CA ALA A 64 0.53 -24.89 5.07
C ALA A 64 0.82 -23.43 4.70
N GLY A 65 1.42 -22.66 5.61
CA GLY A 65 1.79 -21.26 5.37
C GLY A 65 1.18 -20.31 6.39
N ARG A 66 0.82 -19.11 5.94
CA ARG A 66 0.19 -18.08 6.78
C ARG A 66 -1.15 -17.66 6.21
N THR A 67 -2.06 -17.28 7.09
CA THR A 67 -3.26 -16.50 6.75
C THR A 67 -3.12 -15.10 7.35
N ILE A 68 -3.84 -14.14 6.79
CA ILE A 68 -3.95 -12.80 7.39
C ILE A 68 -4.93 -12.87 8.55
N THR A 69 -4.64 -12.17 9.65
CA THR A 69 -5.59 -12.03 10.76
C THR A 69 -6.58 -10.89 10.47
N LYS A 70 -7.63 -10.79 11.29
CA LYS A 70 -8.51 -9.62 11.26
C LYS A 70 -7.74 -8.33 11.51
N HIS A 71 -6.85 -8.33 12.49
CA HIS A 71 -5.99 -7.20 12.82
C HIS A 71 -5.07 -6.82 11.66
N GLY A 72 -4.45 -7.80 11.00
CA GLY A 72 -3.62 -7.57 9.82
C GLY A 72 -4.40 -7.01 8.63
N THR A 73 -5.68 -7.38 8.49
CA THR A 73 -6.55 -6.83 7.43
C THR A 73 -6.90 -5.37 7.67
N GLU A 74 -7.19 -5.01 8.93
CA GLU A 74 -7.43 -3.62 9.35
C GLU A 74 -6.17 -2.77 9.13
N GLU A 75 -5.00 -3.26 9.56
CA GLU A 75 -3.72 -2.58 9.36
C GLU A 75 -3.40 -2.40 7.86
N LEU A 76 -3.56 -3.46 7.06
CA LEU A 76 -3.33 -3.40 5.61
C LEU A 76 -4.19 -2.32 4.95
N LYS A 77 -5.45 -2.19 5.37
CA LYS A 77 -6.36 -1.16 4.84
C LYS A 77 -5.86 0.26 5.17
N GLU A 78 -5.44 0.51 6.40
CA GLU A 78 -4.89 1.81 6.82
C GLU A 78 -3.58 2.15 6.09
N ALA A 79 -2.69 1.15 5.93
CA ALA A 79 -1.45 1.30 5.19
C ALA A 79 -1.69 1.69 3.72
N LEU A 80 -2.63 1.03 3.04
CA LEU A 80 -2.98 1.33 1.64
C LEU A 80 -3.65 2.70 1.48
N ILE A 81 -4.40 3.17 2.47
CA ILE A 81 -4.96 4.53 2.47
C ILE A 81 -3.83 5.57 2.53
N THR A 82 -2.82 5.32 3.36
CA THR A 82 -1.65 6.20 3.50
C THR A 82 -0.85 6.27 2.20
N ASP A 83 -0.59 5.14 1.54
CA ASP A 83 0.08 5.11 0.23
C ASP A 83 -0.72 5.86 -0.84
N ARG A 84 -2.06 5.71 -0.85
CA ARG A 84 -2.93 6.44 -1.77
C ARG A 84 -2.91 7.95 -1.51
N LEU A 85 -2.83 8.37 -0.24
CA LEU A 85 -2.78 9.79 0.12
C LEU A 85 -1.53 10.47 -0.45
N GLY A 86 -0.38 9.79 -0.41
CA GLY A 86 0.86 10.29 -1.02
C GLY A 86 0.72 10.55 -2.52
N TYR A 87 0.06 9.66 -3.26
CA TYR A 87 -0.23 9.86 -4.68
C TYR A 87 -1.14 11.08 -4.91
N VAL A 88 -2.21 11.21 -4.11
CA VAL A 88 -3.16 12.33 -4.23
C VAL A 88 -2.47 13.66 -3.97
N ILE A 89 -1.60 13.75 -2.96
CA ILE A 89 -0.84 14.96 -2.66
C ILE A 89 0.06 15.34 -3.84
N ASN A 90 0.84 14.40 -4.37
CA ASN A 90 1.71 14.66 -5.53
C ASN A 90 0.91 15.16 -6.75
N ARG A 91 -0.30 14.61 -6.97
CA ARG A 91 -1.18 15.06 -8.04
C ARG A 91 -1.72 16.46 -7.79
N ILE A 92 -2.06 16.81 -6.54
CA ILE A 92 -2.45 18.17 -6.17
C ILE A 92 -1.30 19.14 -6.41
N ASP A 93 -0.08 18.80 -6.01
CA ASP A 93 1.11 19.65 -6.20
C ASP A 93 1.40 19.89 -7.69
N GLU A 94 1.32 18.85 -8.52
CA GLU A 94 1.43 18.97 -9.97
C GLU A 94 0.37 19.91 -10.55
N LEU A 95 -0.89 19.78 -10.09
CA LEU A 95 -1.99 20.62 -10.53
C LEU A 95 -1.82 22.09 -10.10
N ILE A 96 -1.32 22.33 -8.89
CA ILE A 96 -0.97 23.68 -8.41
C ILE A 96 0.15 24.27 -9.29
N TYR A 97 1.19 23.49 -9.59
CA TYR A 97 2.29 23.93 -10.45
C TYR A 97 1.83 24.33 -11.87
N LEU A 98 0.81 23.66 -12.40
CA LEU A 98 0.24 23.96 -13.73
C LEU A 98 -0.71 25.17 -13.77
N THR A 99 -0.97 25.82 -12.63
CA THR A 99 -1.81 27.03 -12.53
C THR A 99 -0.98 28.27 -12.91
N ASP A 100 -1.45 29.06 -13.88
CA ASP A 100 -0.72 30.22 -14.44
C ASP A 100 -1.58 31.51 -14.45
N TYR A 101 -2.58 31.59 -13.58
CA TYR A 101 -3.53 32.71 -13.54
C TYR A 101 -2.88 34.06 -13.20
N ASP A 102 -3.07 35.03 -14.09
CA ASP A 102 -2.65 36.42 -13.92
C ASP A 102 -3.82 37.28 -13.42
N LEU A 103 -3.63 37.88 -12.24
CA LEU A 103 -4.62 38.73 -11.58
C LEU A 103 -4.95 40.02 -12.34
N TYR A 104 -4.00 40.56 -13.12
CA TYR A 104 -4.19 41.81 -13.87
C TYR A 104 -4.94 41.57 -15.18
N THR A 105 -4.51 40.55 -15.94
CA THR A 105 -5.17 40.22 -17.22
C THR A 105 -6.42 39.39 -17.04
N LYS A 106 -6.64 38.82 -15.84
CA LYS A 106 -7.71 37.86 -15.51
C LYS A 106 -7.72 36.63 -16.42
N LYS A 107 -6.55 36.21 -16.88
CA LYS A 107 -6.36 35.10 -17.83
C LYS A 107 -5.38 34.09 -17.27
N GLY A 108 -5.52 32.86 -17.71
CA GLY A 108 -4.70 31.73 -17.30
C GLY A 108 -5.56 30.56 -16.83
N LYS A 109 -4.89 29.45 -16.55
CA LYS A 109 -5.43 28.20 -16.04
C LYS A 109 -5.51 28.27 -14.52
N VAL A 110 -6.63 27.80 -14.00
CA VAL A 110 -6.84 27.53 -12.57
C VAL A 110 -7.36 26.12 -12.43
N ILE A 111 -6.92 25.42 -11.40
CA ILE A 111 -7.47 24.12 -11.03
C ILE A 111 -8.55 24.34 -9.98
N VAL A 112 -9.75 23.84 -10.24
CA VAL A 112 -10.90 23.97 -9.35
C VAL A 112 -11.53 22.60 -9.08
N ASN A 113 -11.93 22.37 -7.83
CA ASN A 113 -12.82 21.27 -7.50
C ASN A 113 -14.25 21.75 -7.67
N LEU A 114 -15.04 21.04 -8.49
CA LEU A 114 -16.44 21.32 -8.70
C LEU A 114 -17.28 20.30 -7.93
N SER A 115 -18.20 20.78 -7.11
CA SER A 115 -19.17 19.94 -6.40
C SER A 115 -20.57 20.50 -6.63
N TYR A 116 -21.50 19.64 -7.02
CA TYR A 116 -22.89 19.99 -7.22
C TYR A 116 -23.68 19.60 -5.98
N ILE A 117 -24.32 20.58 -5.36
CA ILE A 117 -25.27 20.34 -4.27
C ILE A 117 -26.65 20.56 -4.85
N ASN A 118 -27.50 19.55 -4.76
CA ASN A 118 -28.88 19.66 -5.20
C ASN A 118 -29.70 20.31 -4.08
N GLU A 119 -30.49 21.32 -4.41
CA GLU A 119 -31.40 21.95 -3.45
C GLU A 119 -32.62 21.03 -3.30
N ASN A 120 -32.69 20.30 -2.19
CA ASN A 120 -33.93 19.74 -1.64
C ASN A 120 -34.15 20.33 -0.26
#